data_AF-A0A347VT79-F1
#
_entry.id   AF-A0A347VT79-F1
#
_cell.length_a   1.000
_cell.length_b   1.000
_cell.length_c   1.000
_cell.angle_alpha   90.00
_cell.angle_beta   90.00
_cell.angle_gamma   90.00
#
_symmetry.space_group_name_H-M   'P 1'
#
loop_
_entity.id
_entity.type
_entity.pdbx_description
1 polymer ?
#
loop_
_entity_poly.entity_id
_entity_poly.type
_entity_poly.pdbx_seq_one_letter_code
_entity_poly.pdbx_strand_id
1 'polypeptide(L)' 'MKKVILLFSALGLFSSFALADCASLMKKYNAPDPGSKTMNQIKRWVKKVDDASDAKELESCMIAQAADNPNKSQVAGK' A
#
# COMPACT_ATOMS: atom_id res chain seq x y z
N MET A 1 38.91 -25.22 -16.00
CA MET A 1 38.20 -25.84 -14.86
C MET A 1 37.96 -24.77 -13.82
N LYS A 2 36.68 -24.53 -13.52
CA LYS A 2 36.09 -23.93 -12.30
C LYS A 2 37.00 -23.02 -11.48
N LYS A 3 36.59 -21.76 -11.30
CA LYS A 3 36.22 -21.20 -9.98
C LYS A 3 35.91 -19.70 -10.07
N VAL A 4 34.94 -19.32 -9.23
CA VAL A 4 34.59 -17.97 -8.75
C VAL A 4 33.95 -17.05 -9.81
N ILE A 5 32.81 -16.38 -9.61
CA ILE A 5 32.18 -15.89 -8.37
C ILE A 5 30.65 -15.90 -8.54
N LEU A 6 29.95 -16.56 -7.61
CA LEU A 6 28.52 -16.40 -7.36
C LEU A 6 28.29 -14.98 -6.79
N LEU A 7 27.82 -14.04 -7.61
CA LEU A 7 27.44 -12.68 -7.19
C LEU A 7 26.08 -12.30 -7.79
N PHE A 8 25.04 -13.08 -7.49
CA PHE A 8 23.66 -12.71 -7.87
C PHE A 8 22.63 -13.09 -6.81
N SER A 9 22.98 -12.97 -5.53
CA SER A 9 22.06 -13.21 -4.41
C SER A 9 21.87 -11.96 -3.55
N ALA A 10 21.49 -10.83 -4.16
CA ALA A 10 21.24 -9.59 -3.43
C ALA A 10 20.07 -8.73 -3.97
N LEU A 11 19.15 -9.30 -4.75
CA LEU A 11 17.98 -8.56 -5.29
C LEU A 11 16.63 -8.97 -4.67
N GLY A 12 16.62 -9.65 -3.53
CA GLY A 12 15.38 -10.23 -2.96
C GLY A 12 14.88 -9.65 -1.64
N LEU A 13 15.56 -8.67 -1.02
CA LEU A 13 15.29 -8.28 0.38
C LEU A 13 14.51 -6.96 0.58
N PHE A 14 13.97 -6.35 -0.47
CA PHE A 14 13.29 -5.04 -0.35
C PHE A 14 11.76 -5.09 -0.17
N SER A 15 11.13 -6.27 -0.10
CA SER A 15 9.66 -6.34 -0.19
C SER A 15 8.91 -6.43 1.15
N SER A 16 9.59 -6.44 2.30
CA SER A 16 8.92 -6.66 3.60
C SER A 16 8.74 -5.39 4.46
N PHE A 17 9.34 -4.27 4.09
CA PHE A 17 9.25 -3.03 4.89
C PHE A 17 7.97 -2.22 4.62
N ALA A 18 7.37 -2.34 3.45
CA ALA A 18 6.17 -1.57 3.08
C ALA A 18 4.91 -1.94 3.90
N LEU A 19 4.81 -3.19 4.38
CA LEU A 19 3.62 -3.67 5.10
C LEU A 19 3.59 -3.23 6.57
N ALA A 20 4.76 -3.10 7.21
CA ALA A 20 4.87 -2.61 8.59
C ALA A 20 4.64 -1.09 8.68
N ASP A 21 5.01 -0.35 7.64
CA ASP A 21 4.80 1.09 7.58
C ASP A 21 3.32 1.44 7.30
N CYS A 22 2.65 0.62 6.49
CA CYS A 22 1.22 0.70 6.22
C CYS A 22 0.35 0.79 7.49
N ALA A 23 0.43 -0.19 8.39
CA ALA A 23 -0.39 -0.23 9.59
C ALA A 23 -0.07 0.93 10.54
N SER A 24 1.19 1.32 10.59
CA SER A 24 1.69 2.44 11.41
C SER A 24 1.15 3.77 10.90
N LEU A 25 1.22 4.02 9.59
CA LEU A 25 0.67 5.21 8.95
C LEU A 25 -0.86 5.27 9.03
N MET A 26 -1.53 4.15 8.79
CA MET A 26 -2.99 4.08 8.96
C MET A 26 -3.41 4.41 10.39
N LYS A 27 -2.66 3.95 11.39
CA LYS A 27 -2.91 4.31 12.79
C LYS A 27 -2.58 5.76 13.09
N LYS A 28 -1.45 6.27 12.59
CA LYS A 28 -1.00 7.67 12.75
C LYS A 28 -2.06 8.67 12.27
N TYR A 29 -2.65 8.40 11.11
CA TYR A 29 -3.65 9.29 10.49
C TYR A 29 -5.10 8.89 10.74
N ASN A 30 -5.34 7.87 11.57
CA ASN A 30 -6.67 7.30 11.79
C ASN A 30 -7.41 7.01 10.47
N ALA A 31 -6.72 6.31 9.56
CA ALA A 31 -7.20 6.01 8.23
C ALA A 31 -8.40 5.06 8.27
N PRO A 32 -9.41 5.25 7.39
CA PRO A 32 -10.53 4.34 7.30
C PRO A 32 -10.06 2.99 6.75
N ASP A 33 -10.82 1.93 7.06
CA ASP A 33 -10.63 0.62 6.44
C ASP A 33 -10.65 0.74 4.89
N PRO A 34 -9.53 0.43 4.19
CA PRO A 34 -9.45 0.52 2.74
C PRO A 34 -10.38 -0.49 2.04
N GLY A 35 -10.66 -1.63 2.68
CA GLY A 35 -11.62 -2.64 2.20
C GLY A 35 -13.08 -2.14 2.18
N SER A 36 -13.36 -0.99 2.76
CA SER A 36 -14.69 -0.37 2.74
C SER A 36 -14.79 0.86 1.82
N LYS A 37 -13.75 1.13 1.02
CA LYS A 37 -13.60 2.37 0.26
C LYS A 37 -13.32 2.11 -1.22
N THR A 38 -13.88 2.95 -2.07
CA THR A 38 -13.52 3.02 -3.48
C THR A 38 -12.17 3.73 -3.66
N MET A 39 -11.49 3.49 -4.80
CA MET A 39 -10.23 4.17 -5.12
C MET A 39 -10.36 5.71 -5.06
N ASN A 40 -11.50 6.26 -5.49
CA ASN A 40 -11.75 7.70 -5.45
C ASN A 40 -11.92 8.22 -4.02
N GLN A 41 -12.54 7.44 -3.13
CA GLN A 41 -12.67 7.80 -1.72
C GLN A 41 -11.31 7.77 -0.99
N ILE A 42 -10.47 6.78 -1.30
CA ILE A 42 -9.09 6.70 -0.80
C ILE A 42 -8.32 7.95 -1.22
N LYS A 43 -8.30 8.28 -2.52
CA LYS A 43 -7.63 9.49 -3.04
C LYS A 43 -8.10 10.79 -2.39
N ARG A 44 -9.41 10.96 -2.19
CA ARG A 44 -9.95 12.16 -1.52
C ARG A 44 -9.57 12.23 -0.06
N TRP A 45 -9.47 11.08 0.61
CA TRP A 45 -9.14 11.03 2.02
C TRP A 45 -7.65 11.32 2.25
N VAL A 46 -6.76 10.71 1.46
CA VAL A 46 -5.30 10.91 1.56
C VAL A 46 -4.89 12.37 1.31
N LYS A 47 -5.62 13.12 0.49
CA LYS A 47 -5.39 14.57 0.29
C LYS A 47 -5.50 15.42 1.57
N LYS A 48 -6.04 14.85 2.66
CA LYS A 48 -6.14 15.51 3.97
C LYS A 48 -4.89 15.30 4.84
N VAL A 49 -3.93 14.49 4.38
CA VAL A 49 -2.65 14.27 5.05
C VAL A 49 -1.70 15.40 4.66
N ASP A 50 -1.20 16.12 5.65
CA ASP A 50 -0.36 17.31 5.44
C ASP A 50 1.06 16.95 4.97
N ASP A 51 1.57 15.80 5.39
CA ASP A 51 2.88 15.31 4.95
C ASP A 51 2.78 14.60 3.59
N ALA A 52 3.43 15.17 2.58
CA ALA A 52 3.35 14.66 1.21
C ALA A 52 4.00 13.27 1.03
N SER A 53 5.00 12.93 1.86
CA SER A 53 5.65 11.62 1.83
C SER A 53 4.71 10.56 2.40
N ASP A 54 4.16 10.82 3.58
CA ASP A 54 3.20 9.95 4.24
C ASP A 54 1.94 9.79 3.38
N ALA A 55 1.46 10.87 2.75
CA ALA A 55 0.31 10.81 1.85
C ALA A 55 0.55 9.81 0.70
N LYS A 56 1.73 9.87 0.07
CA LYS A 56 2.07 8.97 -1.04
C LYS A 56 2.18 7.51 -0.57
N GLU A 57 2.84 7.27 0.54
CA GLU A 57 3.00 5.95 1.14
C GLU A 57 1.63 5.36 1.51
N LEU A 58 0.78 6.17 2.15
CA LEU A 58 -0.55 5.80 2.60
C LEU A 58 -1.52 5.57 1.43
N GLU A 59 -1.44 6.33 0.33
CA GLU A 59 -2.22 6.05 -0.88
C GLU A 59 -1.86 4.67 -1.46
N SER A 60 -0.57 4.41 -1.66
CA SER A 60 -0.08 3.13 -2.19
C SER A 60 -0.54 1.96 -1.32
N CYS A 61 -0.38 2.13 0.00
CA CYS A 61 -0.80 1.19 1.02
C CYS A 61 -2.31 0.86 0.98
N MET A 62 -3.15 1.90 1.03
CA MET A 62 -4.60 1.75 1.07
C MET A 62 -5.11 1.13 -0.24
N ILE A 63 -4.52 1.49 -1.38
CA ILE A 63 -4.87 0.90 -2.67
C ILE A 63 -4.50 -0.59 -2.70
N ALA A 64 -3.32 -0.97 -2.20
CA ALA A 64 -2.90 -2.37 -2.13
C ALA A 64 -3.87 -3.21 -1.26
N GLN A 65 -4.21 -2.74 -0.06
CA GLN A 65 -5.16 -3.43 0.82
C GLN A 65 -6.59 -3.46 0.23
N ALA A 66 -7.00 -2.40 -0.46
CA ALA A 66 -8.29 -2.36 -1.15
C ALA A 66 -8.29 -3.18 -2.46
N ALA A 67 -7.15 -3.60 -2.99
CA ALA A 67 -7.07 -4.47 -4.16
C ALA A 67 -7.46 -5.91 -3.81
N ASP A 68 -7.20 -6.34 -2.59
CA ASP A 68 -7.64 -7.63 -2.03
C ASP A 68 -9.14 -7.64 -1.64
N ASN A 69 -9.87 -6.57 -1.93
CA ASN A 69 -11.29 -6.47 -1.63
C ASN A 69 -12.17 -7.09 -2.74
N PRO A 70 -12.85 -8.22 -2.48
CA PRO A 70 -13.72 -8.89 -3.46
C PRO A 70 -14.98 -8.07 -3.84
N ASN A 71 -15.29 -6.97 -3.13
CA ASN A 71 -16.47 -6.13 -3.41
C ASN A 71 -16.33 -5.19 -4.63
N LYS A 72 -15.23 -5.27 -5.39
CA LYS A 72 -15.00 -4.42 -6.58
C LYS A 72 -16.03 -4.57 -7.69
N SER A 73 -16.75 -5.69 -7.78
CA SER A 73 -17.75 -5.92 -8.84
C SER A 73 -19.16 -5.46 -8.48
N GLN A 74 -19.47 -5.13 -7.22
CA GLN A 74 -20.87 -4.95 -6.78
C GLN A 74 -21.30 -3.51 -6.45
N VAL A 75 -20.40 -2.53 -6.51
CA VAL A 75 -20.79 -1.10 -6.32
C VAL A 75 -20.87 -0.31 -7.63
N ALA A 76 -20.85 -0.98 -8.78
CA ALA A 76 -21.39 -0.42 -10.02
C ALA A 76 -22.92 -0.43 -9.93
N GLY A 77 -23.49 0.55 -9.23
CA GLY A 77 -24.89 1.00 -9.35
C GLY A 77 -25.98 -0.09 -9.35
N LYS A 78 -26.53 -0.38 -8.16
CA LYS A 78 -27.99 -0.43 -8.03
C LYS A 78 -28.54 0.99 -8.03
#